data_AF-A0A938M6T1-F1
#
_entry.id   AF-A0A938M6T1-F1
#
_cell.length_a   1.000
_cell.length_b   1.000
_cell.length_c   1.000
_cell.angle_alpha   90.00
_cell.angle_beta   90.00
_cell.angle_gamma   90.00
#
_symmetry.space_group_name_H-M   'P 1'
#
loop_
_entity.id
_entity.type
_entity.pdbx_description
1 polymer ?
#
loop_
_entity_poly.entity_id
_entity_poly.type
_entity_poly.pdbx_seq_one_letter_code
_entity_poly.pdbx_strand_id
1 'polypeptide(L)'
;MNTQDTSPPSQNDPTSERGLNQFIARFCDWASKGHIPRRSQAKLSQALRKAVHDILPAYDGWRDIWLRPLSDTAKLSFQFDSDDIWAYPGLNGNLIVGVVTPSWRRRWKTASRDEYICDLIDSFFHFASQYVARSRIASVIGAVALTYGNASDFRSEGIDTIPVCGDIAEAKRHSMSHGRFPIRCDPRASGQGRTRELLMWIRELNGLDPYIHRAIYQFWKATALCKGEFWEEAIGAFDSVNEVADQFVKDLLRLSEDPRDKGDRLQEHLGISKEDGNAVKRLYLLRCDFSAHPARSKWWDFQEIYDDDIDALREVAKRVLWHLSQAEKAHRKVEPYPRAWSDWFLRNSSMLLDAVWFDRLRG
;
A
#
# COMPACT_ATOMS: atom_id res chain seq x y z
N MET A 1 -6.70 -10.63 39.95
CA MET A 1 -7.85 -9.69 39.97
C MET A 1 -7.30 -8.29 40.02
N ASN A 2 -7.28 -7.61 38.87
CA ASN A 2 -7.10 -6.17 38.76
C ASN A 2 -7.94 -5.76 37.55
N THR A 3 -9.12 -5.23 37.83
CA THR A 3 -10.05 -4.68 36.85
C THR A 3 -9.44 -3.40 36.31
N GLN A 4 -8.90 -3.47 35.08
CA GLN A 4 -8.61 -2.27 34.31
C GLN A 4 -9.93 -1.72 33.77
N ASP A 5 -10.19 -0.48 34.18
CA ASP A 5 -11.29 0.37 33.78
C ASP A 5 -11.38 0.47 32.25
N THR A 6 -12.44 -0.10 31.70
CA THR A 6 -12.82 0.07 30.29
C THR A 6 -13.68 1.32 30.15
N SER A 7 -13.03 2.47 30.01
CA SER A 7 -13.71 3.67 29.49
C SER A 7 -13.91 3.53 27.97
N PRO A 8 -15.11 3.79 27.43
CA PRO A 8 -15.34 3.80 25.99
C PRO A 8 -14.53 4.93 25.33
N PRO A 9 -14.12 4.79 24.06
CA PRO A 9 -13.40 5.84 23.37
C PRO A 9 -14.28 7.10 23.30
N SER A 10 -13.71 8.21 23.75
CA SER A 10 -14.26 9.56 23.66
C SER A 10 -14.79 9.83 22.25
N GLN A 11 -16.12 9.81 22.10
CA GLN A 11 -16.80 10.33 20.92
C GLN A 11 -16.51 11.83 20.85
N ASN A 12 -16.03 12.30 19.70
CA ASN A 12 -15.63 13.68 19.37
C ASN A 12 -14.13 13.98 19.51
N ASP A 13 -13.30 13.32 18.68
CA ASP A 13 -12.01 13.88 18.26
C ASP A 13 -12.28 14.97 17.21
N PRO A 14 -12.11 16.27 17.51
CA PRO A 14 -12.44 17.37 16.61
C PRO A 14 -11.63 17.35 15.31
N THR A 15 -10.49 16.65 15.28
CA THR A 15 -9.69 16.47 14.06
C THR A 15 -10.33 15.49 13.08
N SER A 16 -11.01 14.46 13.58
CA SER A 16 -11.67 13.42 12.77
C SER A 16 -12.93 13.97 12.09
N GLU A 17 -13.72 14.79 12.80
CA GLU A 17 -14.88 15.48 12.23
C GLU A 17 -14.48 16.47 11.14
N ARG A 18 -13.40 17.24 11.34
CA ARG A 18 -12.89 18.13 10.30
C ARG A 18 -12.46 17.37 9.04
N GLY A 19 -11.81 16.21 9.21
CA GLY A 19 -11.43 15.32 8.11
C GLY A 19 -12.64 14.80 7.32
N LEU A 20 -13.66 14.31 8.02
CA LEU A 20 -14.90 13.84 7.41
C LEU A 20 -15.63 14.94 6.63
N ASN A 21 -15.73 16.15 7.18
CA ASN A 21 -16.35 17.27 6.51
C ASN A 21 -15.61 17.64 5.22
N GLN A 22 -14.27 17.58 5.23
CA GLN A 22 -13.47 17.79 4.03
C GLN A 22 -13.69 16.69 2.99
N PHE A 23 -13.72 15.42 3.41
CA PHE A 23 -14.04 14.28 2.55
C PHE A 23 -15.40 14.46 1.87
N ILE A 24 -16.46 14.73 2.64
CA ILE A 24 -17.82 14.91 2.12
C ILE A 24 -17.87 16.07 1.13
N ALA A 25 -17.27 17.20 1.47
CA ALA A 25 -17.24 18.38 0.60
C ALA A 25 -16.56 18.07 -0.74
N ARG A 26 -15.38 17.43 -0.72
CA ARG A 26 -14.65 17.05 -1.92
C ARG A 26 -15.39 16.02 -2.76
N PHE A 27 -15.97 15.01 -2.12
CA PHE A 27 -16.78 14.00 -2.79
C PHE A 27 -17.99 14.67 -3.48
N CYS A 28 -18.71 15.55 -2.78
CA CYS A 28 -19.85 16.25 -3.36
C CYS A 28 -19.44 17.19 -4.51
N ASP A 29 -18.32 17.91 -4.39
CA ASP A 29 -17.76 18.71 -5.48
C ASP A 29 -17.46 17.86 -6.70
N TRP A 30 -16.71 16.77 -6.53
CA TRP A 30 -16.43 15.80 -7.59
C TRP A 30 -17.74 15.30 -8.22
N ALA A 31 -18.68 14.80 -7.42
CA ALA A 31 -19.94 14.24 -7.91
C ALA A 31 -20.79 15.27 -8.67
N SER A 32 -20.73 16.54 -8.28
CA SER A 32 -21.47 17.63 -8.91
C SER A 32 -20.99 17.97 -10.33
N LYS A 33 -19.77 17.57 -10.71
CA LYS A 33 -19.16 17.77 -12.05
C LYS A 33 -19.72 16.83 -13.13
N GLY A 34 -20.92 16.30 -12.93
CA GLY A 34 -21.65 15.49 -13.92
C GLY A 34 -21.75 14.00 -13.60
N HIS A 35 -21.27 13.55 -12.44
CA HIS A 35 -21.32 12.12 -12.07
C HIS A 35 -22.67 11.70 -11.47
N ILE A 36 -23.52 12.65 -11.05
CA ILE A 36 -24.90 12.39 -10.61
C ILE A 36 -25.89 13.47 -11.05
N PRO A 37 -27.20 13.14 -11.18
CA PRO A 37 -28.24 14.10 -11.48
C PRO A 37 -28.38 15.21 -10.43
N ARG A 38 -28.72 16.43 -10.86
CA ARG A 38 -28.93 17.60 -9.97
C ARG A 38 -29.87 17.33 -8.80
N ARG A 39 -30.94 16.56 -9.01
CA ARG A 39 -31.91 16.17 -7.97
C ARG A 39 -31.30 15.34 -6.83
N SER A 40 -30.22 14.62 -7.13
CA SER A 40 -29.53 13.71 -6.20
C SER A 40 -28.41 14.43 -5.44
N GLN A 41 -27.83 15.49 -6.02
CA GLN A 41 -26.75 16.27 -5.42
C GLN A 41 -27.11 16.83 -4.04
N ALA A 42 -28.34 17.37 -3.89
CA ALA A 42 -28.81 17.93 -2.62
C ALA A 42 -28.89 16.91 -1.47
N LYS A 43 -29.00 15.61 -1.77
CA LYS A 43 -29.14 14.54 -0.79
C LYS A 43 -27.82 13.80 -0.50
N LEU A 44 -26.81 13.99 -1.35
CA LEU A 44 -25.56 13.23 -1.29
C LEU A 44 -24.82 13.42 0.03
N SER A 45 -24.67 14.66 0.50
CA SER A 45 -23.97 14.96 1.76
C SER A 45 -24.62 14.25 2.95
N GLN A 46 -25.94 14.27 3.06
CA GLN A 46 -26.66 13.57 4.13
C GLN A 46 -26.51 12.05 4.02
N ALA A 47 -26.59 11.49 2.81
CA ALA A 47 -26.40 10.06 2.59
C ALA A 47 -24.97 9.60 2.94
N LEU A 48 -23.95 10.40 2.63
CA LEU A 48 -22.56 10.14 3.01
C LEU A 48 -22.38 10.16 4.53
N ARG A 49 -22.97 11.13 5.24
CA ARG A 49 -22.96 11.15 6.71
C ARG A 49 -23.59 9.89 7.30
N LYS A 50 -24.76 9.51 6.79
CA LYS A 50 -25.43 8.27 7.20
C LYS A 50 -24.58 7.04 6.93
N ALA A 51 -23.96 6.97 5.75
CA ALA A 51 -23.07 5.85 5.40
C ALA A 51 -21.90 5.73 6.36
N VAL A 52 -21.30 6.87 6.76
CA VAL A 52 -20.10 6.87 7.60
C VAL A 52 -20.39 6.74 9.10
N HIS A 53 -21.44 7.39 9.61
CA HIS A 53 -21.75 7.36 11.05
C HIS A 53 -22.66 6.21 11.47
N ASP A 54 -23.53 5.74 10.58
CA ASP A 54 -24.52 4.73 10.96
C ASP A 54 -24.17 3.37 10.37
N ILE A 55 -23.91 3.33 9.06
CA ILE A 55 -23.72 2.07 8.35
C ILE A 55 -22.34 1.50 8.65
N LEU A 56 -21.25 2.24 8.43
CA LEU A 56 -19.88 1.75 8.63
C LEU A 56 -19.66 1.11 10.03
N PRO A 57 -19.98 1.78 11.15
CA PRO A 57 -19.73 1.23 12.48
C PRO A 57 -20.57 -0.03 12.77
N ALA A 58 -21.78 -0.13 12.21
CA ALA A 58 -22.62 -1.31 12.38
C ALA A 58 -22.01 -2.58 11.75
N TYR A 59 -21.05 -2.44 10.82
CA TYR A 59 -20.37 -3.54 10.15
C TYR A 59 -18.92 -3.72 10.57
N ASP A 60 -18.48 -3.07 11.65
CA ASP A 60 -17.11 -3.23 12.14
C ASP A 60 -16.80 -4.63 12.68
N GLY A 61 -17.79 -5.49 12.89
CA GLY A 61 -17.58 -6.93 13.16
C GLY A 61 -17.43 -7.81 11.91
N TRP A 62 -17.65 -7.25 10.71
CA TRP A 62 -17.59 -7.98 9.44
C TRP A 62 -16.25 -7.77 8.74
N ARG A 63 -15.68 -8.86 8.24
CA ARG A 63 -14.42 -8.88 7.52
C ARG A 63 -14.56 -9.67 6.23
N ASP A 64 -13.70 -9.39 5.27
CA ASP A 64 -13.50 -10.23 4.10
C ASP A 64 -12.08 -10.80 4.16
N ILE A 65 -11.93 -12.09 3.87
CA ILE A 65 -10.65 -12.72 3.58
C ILE A 65 -10.46 -12.71 2.07
N TRP A 66 -9.35 -12.12 1.62
CA TRP A 66 -8.97 -12.08 0.22
C TRP A 66 -7.82 -13.05 0.00
N LEU A 67 -8.01 -14.04 -0.86
CA LEU A 67 -6.95 -14.94 -1.29
C LEU A 67 -6.56 -14.62 -2.73
N ARG A 68 -5.25 -14.49 -2.94
CA ARG A 68 -4.63 -14.15 -4.21
C ARG A 68 -3.37 -14.98 -4.44
N PRO A 69 -3.30 -15.82 -5.47
CA PRO A 69 -2.02 -16.29 -5.98
C PRO A 69 -1.16 -15.14 -6.51
N LEU A 70 0.16 -15.28 -6.35
CA LEU A 70 1.16 -14.39 -6.92
C LEU A 70 1.84 -15.06 -8.12
N SER A 71 2.00 -14.33 -9.22
CA SER A 71 2.80 -14.74 -10.37
C SER A 71 4.29 -14.74 -10.05
N ASP A 72 5.08 -15.47 -10.85
CA ASP A 72 6.54 -15.50 -10.77
C ASP A 72 7.10 -15.98 -9.42
N THR A 73 6.30 -16.69 -8.63
CA THR A 73 6.68 -17.16 -7.29
C THR A 73 6.98 -18.66 -7.20
N ALA A 74 6.95 -19.40 -8.31
CA ALA A 74 7.15 -20.85 -8.35
C ALA A 74 8.46 -21.34 -7.70
N LYS A 75 9.49 -20.49 -7.64
CA LYS A 75 10.79 -20.78 -7.01
C LYS A 75 10.87 -20.35 -5.54
N LEU A 76 9.84 -19.69 -5.01
CA LEU A 76 9.80 -19.20 -3.63
C LEU A 76 9.13 -20.25 -2.75
N SER A 77 9.85 -20.70 -1.72
CA SER A 77 9.36 -21.67 -0.74
C SER A 77 9.48 -21.10 0.66
N PHE A 78 8.62 -20.16 0.99
CA PHE A 78 8.50 -19.64 2.36
C PHE A 78 7.06 -19.71 2.84
N GLN A 79 6.91 -19.75 4.16
CA GLN A 79 5.62 -19.68 4.83
C GLN A 79 5.64 -18.53 5.81
N PHE A 80 4.56 -17.77 5.82
CA PHE A 80 4.33 -16.69 6.78
C PHE A 80 2.87 -16.75 7.23
N ASP A 81 2.68 -16.74 8.54
CA ASP A 81 1.35 -16.72 9.14
C ASP A 81 1.28 -15.58 10.16
N SER A 82 0.33 -14.66 9.92
CA SER A 82 -0.21 -13.76 10.94
C SER A 82 -1.73 -13.71 10.84
N ASP A 83 -2.37 -13.07 11.81
CA ASP A 83 -3.82 -12.94 11.91
C ASP A 83 -4.42 -12.22 10.69
N ASP A 84 -3.73 -11.20 10.20
CA ASP A 84 -4.23 -10.26 9.19
C ASP A 84 -3.68 -10.50 7.78
N ILE A 85 -2.49 -11.10 7.70
CA ILE A 85 -1.76 -11.35 6.45
C ILE A 85 -1.07 -12.71 6.56
N TRP A 86 -1.18 -13.55 5.54
CA TRP A 86 -0.43 -14.79 5.47
C TRP A 86 -0.01 -15.08 4.03
N ALA A 87 1.02 -15.89 3.90
CA ALA A 87 1.53 -16.33 2.62
C ALA A 87 2.01 -17.76 2.70
N TYR A 88 1.56 -18.60 1.77
CA TYR A 88 1.92 -20.00 1.74
C TYR A 88 2.10 -20.50 0.30
N PRO A 89 2.96 -21.51 0.06
CA PRO A 89 3.03 -22.18 -1.23
C PRO A 89 1.69 -22.84 -1.56
N GLY A 90 1.11 -22.51 -2.70
CA GLY A 90 -0.04 -23.20 -3.26
C GLY A 90 0.35 -24.56 -3.84
N LEU A 91 -0.64 -25.43 -4.07
CA LEU A 91 -0.40 -26.74 -4.71
C LEU A 91 0.18 -26.61 -6.13
N ASN A 92 -0.10 -25.51 -6.82
CA ASN A 92 0.38 -25.23 -8.18
C ASN A 92 1.78 -24.58 -8.20
N GLY A 93 2.46 -24.49 -7.06
CA GLY A 93 3.80 -23.88 -6.93
C GLY A 93 3.80 -22.38 -6.71
N ASN A 94 2.74 -21.65 -7.12
CA ASN A 94 2.60 -20.21 -6.83
C ASN A 94 2.35 -19.97 -5.35
N LEU A 95 2.90 -18.88 -4.82
CA LEU A 95 2.61 -18.39 -3.47
C LEU A 95 1.20 -17.83 -3.43
N ILE A 96 0.39 -18.31 -2.49
CA ILE A 96 -0.94 -17.78 -2.19
C ILE A 96 -0.82 -16.81 -1.02
N VAL A 97 -1.19 -15.57 -1.23
CA VAL A 97 -1.28 -14.54 -0.19
C VAL A 97 -2.73 -14.39 0.23
N GLY A 98 -2.96 -14.44 1.54
CA GLY A 98 -4.24 -14.11 2.13
C GLY A 98 -4.16 -12.85 2.98
N VAL A 99 -5.17 -11.98 2.86
CA VAL A 99 -5.29 -10.77 3.67
C VAL A 99 -6.69 -10.62 4.22
N VAL A 100 -6.79 -10.12 5.46
CA VAL A 100 -8.05 -9.70 6.08
C VAL A 100 -8.32 -8.25 5.76
N THR A 101 -9.55 -7.91 5.39
CA THR A 101 -9.96 -6.55 5.03
C THR A 101 -11.35 -6.23 5.60
N PRO A 102 -11.76 -4.96 5.71
CA PRO A 102 -13.13 -4.65 6.08
C PRO A 102 -14.12 -5.06 4.99
N SER A 103 -15.29 -5.55 5.38
CA SER A 103 -16.36 -5.93 4.44
C SER A 103 -17.19 -4.73 3.98
N TRP A 104 -16.52 -3.69 3.47
CA TRP A 104 -17.18 -2.46 2.98
C TRP A 104 -17.92 -2.63 1.66
N ARG A 105 -18.09 -3.85 1.13
CA ARG A 105 -18.79 -4.08 -0.14
C ARG A 105 -20.30 -4.33 0.03
N ARG A 106 -20.86 -3.97 1.17
CA ARG A 106 -22.15 -4.47 1.61
C ARG A 106 -23.04 -3.36 2.12
N ARG A 107 -24.33 -3.50 1.81
CA ARG A 107 -25.45 -2.81 2.49
C ARG A 107 -25.54 -1.30 2.27
N TRP A 108 -24.90 -0.75 1.24
CA TRP A 108 -25.00 0.68 0.90
C TRP A 108 -26.38 1.11 0.39
N LYS A 109 -27.21 0.18 -0.07
CA LYS A 109 -28.59 0.44 -0.49
C LYS A 109 -29.48 1.03 0.63
N THR A 110 -29.05 0.98 1.90
CA THR A 110 -29.79 1.60 3.02
C THR A 110 -29.35 3.04 3.30
N ALA A 111 -28.28 3.54 2.65
CA ALA A 111 -27.77 4.89 2.83
C ALA A 111 -28.72 5.96 2.26
N SER A 112 -29.42 5.66 1.16
CA SER A 112 -30.38 6.55 0.52
C SER A 112 -31.50 5.77 -0.15
N ARG A 113 -32.62 6.43 -0.46
CA ARG A 113 -33.64 5.90 -1.37
C ARG A 113 -33.33 6.23 -2.84
N ASP A 114 -32.35 7.10 -3.07
CA ASP A 114 -31.90 7.50 -4.40
C ASP A 114 -30.84 6.50 -4.90
N GLU A 115 -31.16 5.79 -5.98
CA GLU A 115 -30.33 4.74 -6.57
C GLU A 115 -28.97 5.27 -7.03
N TYR A 116 -28.92 6.46 -7.67
CA TYR A 116 -27.66 7.07 -8.10
C TYR A 116 -26.71 7.32 -6.93
N ILE A 117 -27.25 7.70 -5.78
CA ILE A 117 -26.45 7.92 -4.57
C ILE A 117 -25.96 6.59 -4.01
N CYS A 118 -26.82 5.56 -3.98
CA CYS A 118 -26.44 4.26 -3.47
C CYS A 118 -25.35 3.62 -4.32
N ASP A 119 -25.48 3.66 -5.65
CA ASP A 119 -24.50 3.11 -6.58
C ASP A 119 -23.17 3.85 -6.49
N LEU A 120 -23.20 5.16 -6.29
CA LEU A 120 -22.00 5.96 -6.13
C LEU A 120 -21.26 5.64 -4.83
N ILE A 121 -21.99 5.51 -3.72
CA ILE A 121 -21.44 5.10 -2.42
C ILE A 121 -20.90 3.67 -2.51
N ASP A 122 -21.66 2.74 -3.11
CA ASP A 122 -21.26 1.34 -3.31
C ASP A 122 -19.96 1.25 -4.14
N SER A 123 -19.90 1.98 -5.24
CA SER A 123 -18.71 2.06 -6.10
C SER A 123 -17.49 2.59 -5.35
N PHE A 124 -17.66 3.67 -4.57
CA PHE A 124 -16.57 4.21 -3.77
C PHE A 124 -16.01 3.17 -2.79
N PHE A 125 -16.89 2.57 -1.98
CA PHE A 125 -16.46 1.62 -0.96
C PHE A 125 -15.96 0.31 -1.57
N HIS A 126 -16.45 -0.06 -2.77
CA HIS A 126 -15.88 -1.16 -3.54
C HIS A 126 -14.39 -0.94 -3.83
N PHE A 127 -14.02 0.25 -4.32
CA PHE A 127 -12.62 0.61 -4.60
C PHE A 127 -11.82 0.85 -3.31
N ALA A 128 -12.41 1.43 -2.27
CA ALA A 128 -11.75 1.58 -0.97
C ALA A 128 -11.38 0.23 -0.36
N SER A 129 -12.27 -0.78 -0.45
CA SER A 129 -11.93 -2.17 -0.06
C SER A 129 -10.81 -2.74 -0.92
N GLN A 130 -10.81 -2.48 -2.24
CA GLN A 130 -9.70 -2.91 -3.11
C GLN A 130 -8.37 -2.27 -2.69
N TYR A 131 -8.37 -0.98 -2.34
CA TYR A 131 -7.19 -0.29 -1.86
C TYR A 131 -6.64 -1.00 -0.62
N VAL A 132 -7.47 -1.21 0.41
CA VAL A 132 -7.02 -1.87 1.65
C VAL A 132 -6.43 -3.26 1.37
N ALA A 133 -7.13 -4.08 0.58
CA ALA A 133 -6.68 -5.41 0.23
C ALA A 133 -5.34 -5.40 -0.51
N ARG A 134 -5.25 -4.61 -1.59
CA ARG A 134 -4.06 -4.55 -2.45
C ARG A 134 -2.88 -3.94 -1.73
N SER A 135 -3.11 -2.95 -0.87
CA SER A 135 -2.08 -2.33 -0.04
C SER A 135 -1.44 -3.33 0.94
N ARG A 136 -2.24 -4.20 1.56
CA ARG A 136 -1.71 -5.29 2.40
C ARG A 136 -0.92 -6.31 1.60
N ILE A 137 -1.41 -6.69 0.42
CA ILE A 137 -0.67 -7.59 -0.49
C ILE A 137 0.62 -6.93 -0.99
N ALA A 138 0.61 -5.61 -1.24
CA ALA A 138 1.78 -4.85 -1.66
C ALA A 138 2.91 -4.93 -0.63
N SER A 139 2.63 -4.92 0.67
CA SER A 139 3.66 -5.18 1.69
C SER A 139 4.35 -6.53 1.50
N VAL A 140 3.60 -7.58 1.15
CA VAL A 140 4.18 -8.92 0.89
C VAL A 140 5.00 -8.93 -0.39
N ILE A 141 4.48 -8.35 -1.48
CA ILE A 141 5.20 -8.25 -2.76
C ILE A 141 6.48 -7.41 -2.61
N GLY A 142 6.40 -6.28 -1.90
CA GLY A 142 7.54 -5.43 -1.61
C GLY A 142 8.60 -6.19 -0.82
N ALA A 143 8.20 -6.91 0.22
CA ALA A 143 9.12 -7.74 0.99
C ALA A 143 9.78 -8.83 0.13
N VAL A 144 9.03 -9.47 -0.78
CA VAL A 144 9.57 -10.45 -1.73
C VAL A 144 10.59 -9.81 -2.68
N ALA A 145 10.29 -8.62 -3.22
CA ALA A 145 11.20 -7.89 -4.10
C ALA A 145 12.50 -7.48 -3.37
N LEU A 146 12.38 -6.95 -2.15
CA LEU A 146 13.53 -6.49 -1.33
C LEU A 146 14.42 -7.64 -0.86
N THR A 147 13.84 -8.82 -0.61
CA THR A 147 14.56 -9.98 -0.07
C THR A 147 15.13 -10.88 -1.16
N TYR A 148 14.35 -11.14 -2.20
CA TYR A 148 14.69 -12.14 -3.23
C TYR A 148 15.04 -11.51 -4.59
N GLY A 149 14.85 -10.20 -4.77
CA GLY A 149 14.97 -9.58 -6.08
C GLY A 149 13.95 -10.09 -7.08
N ASN A 150 12.76 -10.47 -6.60
CA ASN A 150 11.71 -11.04 -7.43
C ASN A 150 10.51 -10.10 -7.51
N ALA A 151 10.14 -9.70 -8.72
CA ALA A 151 9.00 -8.82 -8.98
C ALA A 151 7.72 -9.63 -9.22
N SER A 152 7.20 -10.26 -8.17
CA SER A 152 5.92 -10.99 -8.22
C SER A 152 4.71 -10.05 -8.34
N ASP A 153 3.62 -10.48 -8.98
CA ASP A 153 2.39 -9.69 -9.13
C ASP A 153 1.13 -10.50 -8.74
N PHE A 154 0.02 -9.85 -8.39
CA PHE A 154 -1.29 -10.47 -8.12
C PHE A 154 -2.33 -10.23 -9.23
N ARG A 155 -1.94 -9.60 -10.34
CA ARG A 155 -2.83 -9.18 -11.43
C ARG A 155 -3.30 -10.31 -12.35
N SER A 156 -2.54 -11.38 -12.50
CA SER A 156 -2.75 -12.39 -13.56
C SER A 156 -3.63 -13.57 -13.16
N GLU A 157 -3.85 -13.79 -11.87
CA GLU A 157 -4.56 -14.96 -11.37
C GLU A 157 -5.74 -14.55 -10.47
N GLY A 158 -6.83 -15.32 -10.53
CA GLY A 158 -8.14 -14.94 -10.00
C GLY A 158 -8.13 -14.57 -8.52
N ILE A 159 -9.23 -13.96 -8.06
CA ILE A 159 -9.46 -13.66 -6.65
C ILE A 159 -10.45 -14.65 -6.04
N ASP A 160 -10.23 -15.00 -4.78
CA ASP A 160 -11.26 -15.57 -3.92
C ASP A 160 -11.52 -14.61 -2.76
N THR A 161 -12.78 -14.37 -2.45
CA THR A 161 -13.21 -13.43 -1.40
C THR A 161 -14.23 -14.11 -0.52
N ILE A 162 -13.84 -14.35 0.73
CA ILE A 162 -14.61 -15.10 1.70
C ILE A 162 -15.09 -14.13 2.77
N PRO A 163 -16.40 -13.83 2.83
CA PRO A 163 -16.92 -12.97 3.87
C PRO A 163 -16.99 -13.71 5.21
N VAL A 164 -16.61 -13.01 6.28
CA VAL A 164 -16.50 -13.56 7.62
C VAL A 164 -17.20 -12.64 8.61
N CYS A 165 -18.03 -13.23 9.47
CA CYS A 165 -18.56 -12.61 10.67
C CYS A 165 -18.28 -13.57 11.82
N GLY A 166 -17.39 -13.21 12.74
CA GLY A 166 -16.94 -14.10 13.83
C GLY A 166 -15.47 -14.51 13.69
N ASP A 167 -15.17 -15.79 13.93
CA ASP A 167 -13.81 -16.30 14.04
C ASP A 167 -13.06 -16.33 12.69
N ILE A 168 -12.13 -15.39 12.53
CA ILE A 168 -11.26 -15.28 11.35
C ILE A 168 -10.32 -16.49 11.24
N ALA A 169 -9.85 -17.05 12.36
CA ALA A 169 -8.93 -18.18 12.35
C ALA A 169 -9.62 -19.44 11.81
N GLU A 170 -10.88 -19.65 12.17
CA GLU A 170 -11.69 -20.73 11.59
C GLU A 170 -11.91 -20.53 10.09
N ALA A 171 -12.36 -19.34 9.67
CA ALA A 171 -12.56 -19.04 8.25
C ALA A 171 -11.28 -19.16 7.43
N LYS A 172 -10.13 -18.76 8.01
CA LYS A 172 -8.81 -18.95 7.43
C LYS A 172 -8.50 -20.44 7.27
N ARG A 173 -8.62 -21.27 8.32
CA ARG A 173 -8.41 -22.74 8.23
C ARG A 173 -9.30 -23.39 7.18
N HIS A 174 -10.57 -22.99 7.11
CA HIS A 174 -11.50 -23.49 6.11
C HIS A 174 -11.05 -23.10 4.69
N SER A 175 -10.63 -21.84 4.49
CA SER A 175 -10.18 -21.36 3.18
C SER A 175 -8.88 -22.02 2.70
N MET A 176 -7.97 -22.38 3.61
CA MET A 176 -6.74 -23.10 3.27
C MET A 176 -6.98 -24.55 2.84
N SER A 177 -8.03 -25.20 3.37
CA SER A 177 -8.33 -26.62 3.15
C SER A 177 -9.33 -26.88 2.02
N HIS A 178 -10.28 -25.98 1.82
CA HIS A 178 -11.41 -26.16 0.89
C HIS A 178 -11.61 -24.99 -0.08
N GLY A 179 -10.75 -23.98 -0.04
CA GLY A 179 -10.85 -22.79 -0.89
C GLY A 179 -10.43 -23.04 -2.34
N ARG A 180 -10.69 -22.05 -3.20
CA ARG A 180 -10.31 -22.07 -4.62
C ARG A 180 -8.80 -22.26 -4.85
N PHE A 181 -8.00 -21.86 -3.87
CA PHE A 181 -6.54 -21.93 -3.90
C PHE A 181 -6.03 -22.80 -2.75
N PRO A 182 -5.98 -24.14 -2.93
CA PRO A 182 -5.50 -25.03 -1.89
C PRO A 182 -4.02 -24.79 -1.60
N ILE A 183 -3.68 -24.84 -0.31
CA ILE A 183 -2.39 -24.44 0.22
C ILE A 183 -1.63 -25.65 0.75
N ARG A 184 -0.30 -25.66 0.59
CA ARG A 184 0.60 -26.61 1.22
C ARG A 184 1.21 -26.03 2.49
N CYS A 185 0.77 -26.53 3.64
CA CYS A 185 1.45 -26.27 4.92
C CYS A 185 2.59 -27.28 5.09
N ASP A 186 3.83 -26.81 5.12
CA ASP A 186 5.01 -27.64 5.37
C ASP A 186 5.76 -27.04 6.56
N PRO A 187 5.65 -27.64 7.76
CA PRO A 187 6.27 -27.09 8.97
C PRO A 187 7.81 -27.09 8.93
N ARG A 188 8.44 -27.65 7.88
CA ARG A 188 9.90 -27.64 7.68
C ARG A 188 10.35 -26.58 6.66
N ALA A 189 9.45 -25.88 5.98
CA ALA A 189 9.78 -24.85 4.99
C ALA A 189 10.26 -23.52 5.60
N SER A 190 10.27 -23.39 6.93
CA SER A 190 10.79 -22.24 7.66
C SER A 190 12.25 -22.49 8.05
N GLY A 191 13.21 -22.10 7.22
CA GLY A 191 14.59 -22.41 7.56
C GLY A 191 15.69 -21.84 6.67
N GLN A 192 15.67 -20.54 6.33
CA GLN A 192 16.86 -19.86 5.77
C GLN A 192 16.91 -18.39 6.24
N GLY A 193 18.11 -17.79 6.32
CA GLY A 193 18.29 -16.39 6.75
C GLY A 193 17.44 -15.38 5.96
N ARG A 194 17.16 -15.66 4.68
CA ARG A 194 16.25 -14.86 3.84
C ARG A 194 14.80 -14.86 4.34
N THR A 195 14.33 -15.91 5.01
CA THR A 195 13.01 -15.91 5.64
C THR A 195 12.95 -14.88 6.77
N ARG A 196 14.01 -14.73 7.57
CA ARG A 196 14.05 -13.71 8.63
C ARG A 196 14.02 -12.30 8.06
N GLU A 197 14.79 -12.05 7.01
CA GLU A 197 14.80 -10.76 6.30
C GLU A 197 13.42 -10.43 5.70
N LEU A 198 12.78 -11.41 5.04
CA LEU A 198 11.43 -11.26 4.52
C LEU A 198 10.43 -10.89 5.63
N LEU A 199 10.46 -11.61 6.75
CA LEU A 199 9.55 -11.39 7.87
C LEU A 199 9.77 -10.01 8.51
N MET A 200 11.02 -9.54 8.57
CA MET A 200 11.33 -8.18 8.98
C MET A 200 10.67 -7.18 8.04
N TRP A 201 10.84 -7.32 6.72
CA TRP A 201 10.20 -6.41 5.75
C TRP A 201 8.68 -6.42 5.85
N ILE A 202 8.03 -7.58 5.94
CA ILE A 202 6.57 -7.66 6.08
C ILE A 202 6.08 -6.89 7.32
N ARG A 203 6.86 -6.90 8.40
CA ARG A 203 6.51 -6.17 9.65
C ARG A 203 6.78 -4.67 9.57
N GLU A 204 7.77 -4.26 8.80
CA GLU A 204 8.13 -2.84 8.67
C GLU A 204 7.32 -2.11 7.59
N LEU A 205 6.91 -2.80 6.51
CA LEU A 205 6.21 -2.19 5.39
C LEU A 205 4.72 -1.98 5.68
N ASN A 206 4.32 -0.72 5.87
CA ASN A 206 2.93 -0.30 5.91
C ASN A 206 2.41 0.09 4.52
N GLY A 207 2.04 -0.90 3.69
CA GLY A 207 1.52 -0.64 2.33
C GLY A 207 0.20 0.14 2.28
N LEU A 208 -0.48 0.38 3.42
CA LEU A 208 -1.66 1.24 3.51
C LEU A 208 -1.30 2.74 3.50
N ASP A 209 -0.07 3.09 3.91
CA ASP A 209 0.46 4.44 3.76
C ASP A 209 0.82 4.72 2.29
N PRO A 210 0.33 5.81 1.67
CA PRO A 210 0.58 6.10 0.26
C PRO A 210 2.05 6.27 -0.12
N TYR A 211 2.91 6.79 0.77
CA TYR A 211 4.34 6.94 0.47
C TYR A 211 5.02 5.58 0.46
N ILE A 212 4.76 4.76 1.47
CA ILE A 212 5.31 3.40 1.52
C ILE A 212 4.79 2.58 0.34
N HIS A 213 3.50 2.65 0.02
CA HIS A 213 2.92 1.97 -1.14
C HIS A 213 3.61 2.36 -2.45
N ARG A 214 3.79 3.67 -2.69
CA ARG A 214 4.45 4.18 -3.89
C ARG A 214 5.92 3.77 -3.94
N ALA A 215 6.64 3.84 -2.82
CA ALA A 215 8.03 3.43 -2.74
C ALA A 215 8.19 1.92 -3.05
N ILE A 216 7.32 1.07 -2.48
CA ILE A 216 7.24 -0.36 -2.79
C ILE A 216 7.02 -0.57 -4.30
N TYR A 217 6.04 0.13 -4.88
CA TYR A 217 5.73 0.00 -6.30
C TYR A 217 6.92 0.36 -7.18
N GLN A 218 7.62 1.46 -6.89
CA GLN A 218 8.77 1.88 -7.69
C GLN A 218 9.95 0.92 -7.56
N PHE A 219 10.21 0.41 -6.34
CA PHE A 219 11.25 -0.59 -6.12
C PHE A 219 10.92 -1.93 -6.82
N TRP A 220 9.67 -2.37 -6.73
CA TRP A 220 9.17 -3.55 -7.43
C TRP A 220 9.29 -3.38 -8.95
N LYS A 221 8.90 -2.22 -9.48
CA LYS A 221 9.01 -1.88 -10.90
C LYS A 221 10.47 -1.91 -11.36
N ALA A 222 11.38 -1.29 -10.61
CA ALA A 222 12.81 -1.33 -10.91
C ALA A 222 13.34 -2.77 -10.96
N THR A 223 12.94 -3.61 -10.00
CA THR A 223 13.30 -5.03 -9.96
C THR A 223 12.81 -5.78 -11.21
N ALA A 224 11.58 -5.51 -11.67
CA ALA A 224 11.04 -6.12 -12.89
C ALA A 224 11.81 -5.67 -14.14
N LEU A 225 12.14 -4.38 -14.21
CA LEU A 225 12.87 -3.78 -15.34
C LEU A 225 14.31 -4.30 -15.43
N CYS A 226 15.02 -4.41 -14.31
CA CYS A 226 16.34 -5.06 -14.26
C CYS A 226 16.29 -6.49 -14.80
N LYS A 227 15.27 -7.28 -14.42
CA LYS A 227 15.11 -8.66 -14.93
C LYS A 227 14.84 -8.70 -16.44
N GLY A 228 14.23 -7.65 -16.99
CA GLY A 228 13.99 -7.49 -18.42
C GLY A 228 15.10 -6.72 -19.15
N GLU A 229 16.22 -6.42 -18.49
CA GLU A 229 17.36 -5.67 -19.06
C GLU A 229 17.01 -4.24 -19.52
N PHE A 230 15.94 -3.66 -18.97
CA PHE A 230 15.55 -2.25 -19.20
C PHE A 230 16.24 -1.32 -18.18
N TRP A 231 17.56 -1.20 -18.31
CA TRP A 231 18.43 -0.57 -17.29
C TRP A 231 18.17 0.92 -17.07
N GLU A 232 17.93 1.68 -18.13
CA GLU A 232 17.66 3.12 -18.04
C GLU A 232 16.35 3.39 -17.27
N GLU A 233 15.29 2.65 -17.59
CA GLU A 233 14.01 2.75 -16.89
C GLU A 233 14.09 2.23 -15.46
N ALA A 234 14.93 1.22 -15.19
CA ALA A 234 15.18 0.72 -13.86
C ALA A 234 15.83 1.79 -12.97
N ILE A 235 16.82 2.52 -13.50
CA ILE A 235 17.45 3.67 -12.82
C ILE A 235 16.42 4.75 -12.53
N GLY A 236 15.57 5.08 -13.50
CA GLY A 236 14.47 6.01 -13.30
C GLY A 236 13.53 5.56 -12.17
N ALA A 237 13.20 4.27 -12.11
CA ALA A 237 12.36 3.71 -11.05
C ALA A 237 13.06 3.70 -9.68
N PHE A 238 14.37 3.42 -9.60
CA PHE A 238 15.12 3.57 -8.35
C PHE A 238 15.17 5.04 -7.89
N ASP A 239 15.33 6.00 -8.79
CA ASP A 239 15.30 7.42 -8.40
C ASP A 239 13.92 7.83 -7.89
N SER A 240 12.86 7.29 -8.47
CA SER A 240 11.50 7.53 -7.97
C SER A 240 11.26 6.98 -6.56
N VAL A 241 12.00 5.97 -6.09
CA VAL A 241 11.97 5.59 -4.66
C VAL A 241 12.46 6.75 -3.79
N ASN A 242 13.57 7.38 -4.18
CA ASN A 242 14.15 8.51 -3.46
C ASN A 242 13.28 9.77 -3.56
N GLU A 243 12.60 9.99 -4.69
CA GLU A 243 11.64 11.09 -4.84
C GLU A 243 10.43 10.92 -3.92
N VAL A 244 9.91 9.70 -3.78
CA VAL A 244 8.83 9.40 -2.83
C VAL A 244 9.29 9.66 -1.39
N ALA A 245 10.51 9.23 -1.04
CA ALA A 245 11.09 9.49 0.27
C ALA A 245 11.28 11.00 0.54
N ASP A 246 11.74 11.75 -0.45
CA ASP A 246 11.92 13.20 -0.36
C ASP A 246 10.59 13.93 -0.20
N GLN A 247 9.56 13.48 -0.93
CA GLN A 247 8.20 14.01 -0.79
C GLN A 247 7.63 13.73 0.61
N PHE A 248 7.86 12.52 1.15
CA PHE A 248 7.48 12.19 2.53
C PHE A 248 8.12 13.16 3.54
N VAL A 249 9.43 13.43 3.41
CA VAL A 249 10.15 14.38 4.29
C VAL A 249 9.58 15.79 4.16
N LYS A 250 9.36 16.26 2.93
CA LYS A 250 8.78 17.59 2.65
C LYS A 250 7.40 17.74 3.28
N ASP A 251 6.55 16.72 3.17
CA ASP A 251 5.20 16.75 3.69
C ASP A 251 5.15 16.57 5.22
N LEU A 252 6.07 15.77 5.79
CA LEU A 252 6.23 15.59 7.24
C LEU A 252 6.64 16.90 7.91
N LEU A 253 7.62 17.61 7.33
CA LEU A 253 8.24 18.78 7.92
C LEU A 253 7.74 20.11 7.34
N ARG A 254 6.82 20.07 6.38
CA ARG A 254 6.30 21.24 5.63
C ARG A 254 7.43 22.06 4.98
N LEU A 255 8.46 21.38 4.49
CA LEU A 255 9.69 21.94 3.93
C LEU A 255 9.64 22.06 2.41
N SER A 256 8.52 22.51 1.85
CA SER A 256 8.37 22.61 0.38
C SER A 256 9.40 23.53 -0.29
N GLU A 257 10.03 24.42 0.48
CA GLU A 257 11.01 25.41 0.00
C GLU A 257 12.45 25.11 0.43
N ASP A 258 12.75 23.93 0.99
CA ASP A 258 14.10 23.59 1.42
C ASP A 258 15.07 23.50 0.22
N PRO A 259 16.05 24.43 0.12
CA PRO A 259 16.90 24.58 -1.06
C PRO A 259 17.98 23.50 -1.16
N ARG A 260 18.14 22.65 -0.13
CA ARG A 260 19.13 21.57 -0.14
C ARG A 260 18.89 20.61 -1.29
N ASP A 261 19.94 19.90 -1.71
CA ASP A 261 19.74 18.80 -2.65
C ASP A 261 18.99 17.63 -1.98
N LYS A 262 18.31 16.81 -2.80
CA LYS A 262 17.58 15.61 -2.37
C LYS A 262 18.43 14.70 -1.48
N GLY A 263 19.69 14.41 -1.86
CA GLY A 263 20.57 13.56 -1.07
C GLY A 263 20.84 14.12 0.34
N ASP A 264 21.08 15.43 0.44
CA ASP A 264 21.35 16.09 1.74
C ASP A 264 20.11 16.14 2.62
N ARG A 265 18.92 16.37 2.05
CA ARG A 265 17.66 16.35 2.80
C ARG A 265 17.36 14.97 3.35
N LEU A 266 17.52 13.92 2.53
CA LEU A 266 17.29 12.55 2.98
C LEU A 266 18.31 12.16 4.06
N GLN A 267 19.57 12.57 3.93
CA GLN A 267 20.59 12.35 4.95
C GLN A 267 20.19 12.97 6.30
N GLU A 268 19.80 14.24 6.30
CA GLU A 268 19.42 14.95 7.53
C GLU A 268 18.18 14.33 8.18
N HIS A 269 17.12 14.09 7.40
CA HIS A 269 15.78 13.84 7.96
C HIS A 269 15.40 12.37 8.04
N LEU A 270 15.99 11.51 7.21
CA LEU A 270 15.79 10.05 7.30
C LEU A 270 16.98 9.34 7.95
N GLY A 271 18.10 10.04 8.17
CA GLY A 271 19.29 9.48 8.80
C GLY A 271 20.00 8.44 7.92
N ILE A 272 19.90 8.54 6.59
CA ILE A 272 20.71 7.71 5.68
C ILE A 272 22.19 8.11 5.80
N SER A 273 23.11 7.22 5.41
CA SER A 273 24.54 7.53 5.49
C SER A 273 24.93 8.62 4.49
N LYS A 274 26.09 9.25 4.71
CA LYS A 274 26.65 10.25 3.78
C LYS A 274 26.93 9.63 2.40
N GLU A 275 27.39 8.38 2.39
CA GLU A 275 27.64 7.60 1.18
C GLU A 275 26.34 7.37 0.40
N ASP A 276 25.26 6.97 1.09
CA ASP A 276 23.95 6.81 0.48
C ASP A 276 23.40 8.15 -0.05
N GLY A 277 23.57 9.24 0.70
CA GLY A 277 23.20 10.59 0.25
C GLY A 277 23.93 11.02 -1.03
N ASN A 278 25.23 10.71 -1.15
CA ASN A 278 25.99 10.94 -2.37
C ASN A 278 25.56 10.02 -3.53
N ALA A 279 25.19 8.77 -3.25
CA ALA A 279 24.67 7.87 -4.26
C ALA A 279 23.31 8.31 -4.80
N VAL A 280 22.43 8.85 -3.94
CA VAL A 280 21.16 9.47 -4.36
C VAL A 280 21.40 10.65 -5.31
N LYS A 281 22.40 11.50 -5.03
CA LYS A 281 22.83 12.59 -5.94
C LYS A 281 23.29 12.06 -7.28
N ARG A 282 24.16 11.03 -7.27
CA ARG A 282 24.66 10.39 -8.49
C ARG A 282 23.51 9.81 -9.32
N LEU A 283 22.56 9.13 -8.68
CA LEU A 283 21.40 8.54 -9.35
C LEU A 283 20.55 9.60 -10.06
N TYR A 284 20.32 10.73 -9.40
CA TYR A 284 19.60 11.86 -10.03
C TYR A 284 20.35 12.38 -11.27
N LEU A 285 21.67 12.53 -11.19
CA LEU A 285 22.50 12.96 -12.33
C LEU A 285 22.42 11.97 -13.48
N LEU A 286 22.58 10.67 -13.21
CA LEU A 286 22.46 9.60 -14.21
C LEU A 286 21.10 9.67 -14.92
N ARG A 287 20.01 9.77 -14.16
CA ARG A 287 18.66 9.94 -14.74
C ARG A 287 18.58 11.18 -15.62
N CYS A 288 19.11 12.32 -15.17
CA CYS A 288 19.10 13.55 -15.96
C CYS A 288 19.88 13.39 -17.27
N ASP A 289 21.02 12.73 -17.23
CA ASP A 289 21.85 12.51 -18.41
C ASP A 289 21.13 11.68 -19.48
N PHE A 290 20.41 10.62 -19.09
CA PHE A 290 19.63 9.80 -20.02
C PHE A 290 18.38 10.53 -20.54
N SER A 291 17.69 11.25 -19.67
CA SER A 291 16.44 11.93 -20.00
C SER A 291 16.65 13.18 -20.87
N ALA A 292 17.67 13.98 -20.54
CA ALA A 292 17.94 15.25 -21.22
C ALA A 292 18.82 15.07 -22.45
N HIS A 293 19.66 14.02 -22.49
CA HIS A 293 20.59 13.76 -23.58
C HIS A 293 20.62 12.29 -24.01
N PRO A 294 19.52 11.73 -24.56
CA PRO A 294 19.48 10.34 -25.06
C PRO A 294 20.59 10.02 -26.08
N ALA A 295 21.07 11.02 -26.84
CA ALA A 295 22.17 10.86 -27.79
C ALA A 295 23.56 10.67 -27.13
N ARG A 296 23.67 10.91 -25.81
CA ARG A 296 24.88 10.67 -25.01
C ARG A 296 24.82 9.34 -24.26
N SER A 297 23.65 8.71 -24.14
CA SER A 297 23.61 7.33 -23.64
C SER A 297 24.11 6.43 -24.76
N LYS A 298 25.22 5.73 -24.49
CA LYS A 298 25.58 4.56 -25.29
C LYS A 298 24.65 3.44 -24.87
N TRP A 299 23.38 3.54 -25.23
CA TRP A 299 22.32 2.65 -24.73
C TRP A 299 22.64 1.17 -24.99
N TRP A 300 23.43 0.87 -26.04
CA TRP A 300 23.90 -0.48 -26.35
C TRP A 300 25.07 -0.96 -25.44
N ASP A 301 25.88 -0.06 -24.89
CA ASP A 301 26.98 -0.35 -23.95
C ASP A 301 26.57 -0.06 -22.48
N PHE A 302 25.30 0.28 -22.25
CA PHE A 302 24.84 0.84 -20.97
C PHE A 302 25.18 -0.06 -19.79
N GLN A 303 24.83 -1.34 -19.92
CA GLN A 303 25.11 -2.33 -18.89
C GLN A 303 26.61 -2.45 -18.67
N GLU A 304 27.43 -2.53 -19.72
CA GLU A 304 28.89 -2.66 -19.58
C GLU A 304 29.53 -1.47 -18.85
N ILE A 305 28.96 -0.27 -19.00
CA ILE A 305 29.48 0.95 -18.38
C ILE A 305 29.02 1.09 -16.93
N TYR A 306 27.81 0.63 -16.61
CA TYR A 306 27.12 0.94 -15.35
C TYR A 306 26.67 -0.28 -14.53
N ASP A 307 27.06 -1.52 -14.87
CA ASP A 307 26.61 -2.75 -14.18
C ASP A 307 26.82 -2.67 -12.66
N ASP A 308 28.04 -2.34 -12.24
CA ASP A 308 28.42 -2.19 -10.83
C ASP A 308 27.63 -1.05 -10.15
N ASP A 309 27.31 0.02 -10.90
CA ASP A 309 26.51 1.13 -10.40
C ASP A 309 25.05 0.67 -10.16
N ILE A 310 24.46 -0.14 -11.05
CA ILE A 310 23.05 -0.55 -10.94
C ILE A 310 22.82 -1.37 -9.68
N ASP A 311 23.69 -2.33 -9.37
CA ASP A 311 23.58 -3.13 -8.15
C ASP A 311 23.79 -2.28 -6.89
N ALA A 312 24.77 -1.37 -6.91
CA ALA A 312 25.00 -0.44 -5.81
C ALA A 312 23.78 0.49 -5.59
N LEU A 313 23.20 1.02 -6.66
CA LEU A 313 22.04 1.90 -6.64
C LEU A 313 20.78 1.19 -6.15
N ARG A 314 20.60 -0.08 -6.52
CA ARG A 314 19.53 -0.93 -5.98
C ARG A 314 19.63 -1.06 -4.47
N GLU A 315 20.84 -1.33 -3.95
CA GLU A 315 21.06 -1.45 -2.51
C GLU A 315 20.87 -0.11 -1.78
N VAL A 316 21.24 1.01 -2.40
CA VAL A 316 20.94 2.36 -1.88
C VAL A 316 19.42 2.58 -1.81
N ALA A 317 18.67 2.29 -2.88
CA ALA A 317 17.22 2.44 -2.89
C ALA A 317 16.55 1.55 -1.83
N LYS A 318 17.06 0.33 -1.62
CA LYS A 318 16.62 -0.57 -0.55
C LYS A 318 16.86 0.03 0.84
N ARG A 319 18.04 0.63 1.09
CA ARG A 319 18.34 1.32 2.36
C ARG A 319 17.49 2.57 2.55
N VAL A 320 17.29 3.38 1.51
CA VAL A 320 16.38 4.54 1.59
C VAL A 320 14.97 4.10 1.95
N LEU A 321 14.47 3.02 1.34
CA LEU A 321 13.14 2.47 1.64
C LEU A 321 13.05 1.91 3.07
N TRP A 322 14.14 1.32 3.59
CA TRP A 322 14.25 0.94 5.01
C TRP A 322 14.09 2.16 5.92
N HIS A 323 14.89 3.20 5.71
CA HIS A 323 14.88 4.41 6.51
C HIS A 323 13.54 5.16 6.40
N LEU A 324 12.94 5.21 5.21
CA LEU A 324 11.60 5.74 5.01
C LEU A 324 10.56 4.96 5.83
N SER A 325 10.63 3.63 5.86
CA SER A 325 9.71 2.79 6.64
C SER A 325 9.88 3.02 8.15
N GLN A 326 11.12 3.20 8.62
CA GLN A 326 11.37 3.56 10.02
C GLN A 326 10.82 4.95 10.37
N ALA A 327 11.00 5.93 9.49
CA ALA A 327 10.47 7.27 9.70
C ALA A 327 8.93 7.30 9.65
N GLU A 328 8.30 6.56 8.73
CA GLU A 328 6.84 6.37 8.71
C GLU A 328 6.36 5.81 10.04
N LYS A 329 7.01 4.76 10.55
CA LYS A 329 6.65 4.11 11.81
C LYS A 329 6.76 5.05 13.01
N ALA A 330 7.80 5.88 13.05
CA ALA A 330 8.00 6.89 14.10
C ALA A 330 6.97 8.04 14.04
N HIS A 331 6.46 8.36 12.85
CA HIS A 331 5.51 9.45 12.61
C HIS A 331 4.16 8.97 12.08
N ARG A 332 3.78 7.75 12.44
CA ARG A 332 2.68 7.01 11.79
C ARG A 332 1.36 7.76 11.87
N LYS A 333 0.74 7.94 10.70
CA LYS A 333 -0.60 8.50 10.54
C LYS A 333 -1.64 7.45 10.15
N VAL A 334 -1.21 6.46 9.34
CA VAL A 334 -2.07 5.41 8.81
C VAL A 334 -1.82 4.13 9.59
N GLU A 335 -2.75 3.72 10.47
CA GLU A 335 -2.59 2.49 11.25
C GLU A 335 -2.77 1.24 10.36
N PRO A 336 -1.78 0.34 10.26
CA PRO A 336 -1.91 -0.86 9.41
C PRO A 336 -2.92 -1.89 9.93
N TYR A 337 -3.14 -1.95 11.25
CA TYR A 337 -3.98 -2.96 11.91
C TYR A 337 -5.00 -2.30 12.85
N PRO A 338 -6.02 -1.59 12.31
CA PRO A 338 -6.98 -0.90 13.14
C PRO A 338 -7.91 -1.86 13.89
N ARG A 339 -8.28 -1.51 15.12
CA ARG A 339 -9.30 -2.24 15.90
C ARG A 339 -10.70 -2.08 15.30
N ALA A 340 -10.99 -0.87 14.82
CA ALA A 340 -12.27 -0.45 14.25
C ALA A 340 -12.02 0.17 12.87
N TRP A 341 -12.60 -0.40 11.81
CA TRP A 341 -12.39 0.08 10.44
C TRP A 341 -13.21 1.32 10.14
N SER A 342 -14.34 1.53 10.81
CA SER A 342 -15.07 2.80 10.73
C SER A 342 -14.25 3.97 11.26
N ASP A 343 -13.57 3.78 12.40
CA ASP A 343 -12.69 4.80 12.99
C ASP A 343 -11.47 5.06 12.11
N TRP A 344 -10.89 3.99 11.58
CA TRP A 344 -9.80 4.10 10.61
C TRP A 344 -10.24 4.88 9.37
N PHE A 345 -11.43 4.59 8.83
CA PHE A 345 -11.99 5.30 7.68
C PHE A 345 -12.17 6.78 8.00
N LEU A 346 -12.75 7.13 9.15
CA LEU A 346 -12.95 8.53 9.54
C LEU A 346 -11.65 9.34 9.49
N ARG A 347 -10.57 8.79 10.05
CA ARG A 347 -9.24 9.43 10.09
C ARG A 347 -8.56 9.50 8.73
N ASN A 348 -8.85 8.56 7.82
CA ASN A 348 -8.16 8.39 6.55
C ASN A 348 -9.03 8.64 5.30
N SER A 349 -10.25 9.12 5.47
CA SER A 349 -11.25 9.26 4.40
C SER A 349 -10.79 10.14 3.24
N SER A 350 -10.13 11.27 3.53
CA SER A 350 -9.53 12.14 2.52
C SER A 350 -8.41 11.45 1.73
N MET A 351 -7.58 10.65 2.39
CA MET A 351 -6.51 9.89 1.73
C MET A 351 -7.11 8.80 0.83
N LEU A 352 -8.13 8.08 1.31
CA LEU A 352 -8.84 7.09 0.52
C LEU A 352 -9.51 7.71 -0.71
N LEU A 353 -10.08 8.90 -0.57
CA LEU A 353 -10.65 9.66 -1.68
C LEU A 353 -9.62 9.89 -2.79
N ASP A 354 -8.41 10.33 -2.40
CA ASP A 354 -7.30 10.54 -3.32
C ASP A 354 -6.84 9.23 -3.99
N ALA A 355 -6.82 8.13 -3.24
CA ALA A 355 -6.44 6.81 -3.75
C ALA A 355 -7.49 6.17 -4.68
N VAL A 356 -8.78 6.43 -4.44
CA VAL A 356 -9.89 5.83 -5.20
C VAL A 356 -10.19 6.61 -6.48
N TRP A 357 -10.17 7.95 -6.44
CA TRP A 357 -10.56 8.80 -7.58
C TRP A 357 -9.42 9.62 -8.19
N PHE A 358 -8.19 9.44 -7.72
CA PHE A 358 -6.98 10.00 -8.33
C PHE A 358 -6.94 11.54 -8.45
N ASP A 359 -7.75 12.26 -7.67
CA ASP A 359 -7.84 13.74 -7.72
C ASP A 359 -6.50 14.46 -7.43
N ARG A 360 -5.50 13.76 -6.85
CA ARG A 360 -4.20 14.34 -6.45
C ARG A 360 -2.98 13.46 -6.73
N LEU A 361 -2.96 12.68 -7.80
CA LEU A 361 -1.66 12.26 -8.36
C LEU A 361 -1.03 13.46 -9.09
N ARG A 362 -0.52 14.44 -8.34
CA ARG A 362 0.42 15.41 -8.90
C ARG A 362 1.68 14.62 -9.25
N GLY A 363 1.95 14.52 -10.55
CA GLY A 363 3.25 14.10 -11.08
C GLY A 363 4.35 15.07 -10.70
#